data_AF-A0A1V3WTG3-F1
#
_entry.id   AF-A0A1V3WTG3-F1
#
_cell.length_a   1.000
_cell.length_b   1.000
_cell.length_c   1.000
_cell.angle_alpha   90.00
_cell.angle_beta   90.00
_cell.angle_gamma   90.00
#
_symmetry.space_group_name_H-M   'P 1'
#
loop_
_entity.id
_entity.type
_entity.pdbx_description
1 polymer ?
#
loop_
_entity_poly.entity_id
_entity_poly.type
_entity_poly.pdbx_seq_one_letter_code
_entity_poly.pdbx_strand_id
1 'polypeptide(L)'
;MDELLVLFMCYTGLRKTEAQVLELRDLTLTTGPTGVTGGSVRVQLTKARKGAQRVTDTPKSKRSNRTVPLPPWLAKKLAAYLANTHEAAD
;
A
#
# COMPACT_ATOMS: atom_id res chain seq x y z
N MET A 1 9.87 -6.81 13.23
CA MET A 1 9.18 -6.52 11.96
C MET A 1 7.76 -6.14 12.31
N ASP A 2 7.26 -5.02 11.79
CA ASP A 2 5.90 -4.55 12.06
C ASP A 2 4.85 -5.58 11.64
N GLU A 3 4.02 -6.00 12.58
CA GLU A 3 2.88 -6.92 12.37
C GLU A 3 1.94 -6.39 11.26
N LEU A 4 1.77 -5.07 11.20
CA LEU A 4 0.93 -4.39 10.22
C LEU A 4 1.37 -4.63 8.78
N LEU A 5 2.68 -4.62 8.52
CA LEU A 5 3.23 -4.86 7.18
C LEU A 5 2.96 -6.30 6.73
N VAL A 6 3.08 -7.27 7.63
CA VAL A 6 2.81 -8.68 7.34
C VAL A 6 1.33 -8.88 7.02
N LEU A 7 0.44 -8.38 7.87
CA LEU A 7 -1.01 -8.44 7.65
C LEU A 7 -1.41 -7.78 6.33
N PHE A 8 -0.82 -6.62 6.06
CA PHE A 8 -1.06 -5.88 4.83
C PHE A 8 -0.63 -6.67 3.59
N MET A 9 0.57 -7.26 3.59
CA MET A 9 1.04 -8.07 2.46
C MET A 9 0.23 -9.36 2.29
N CYS A 10 -0.13 -10.04 3.39
CA CYS A 10 -0.96 -11.24 3.36
C CYS A 10 -2.35 -10.96 2.77
N TYR A 11 -2.97 -9.82 3.12
CA TYR A 11 -4.28 -9.47 2.61
C TYR A 11 -4.24 -9.00 1.15
N THR A 12 -3.28 -8.14 0.81
CA THR A 12 -3.24 -7.50 -0.52
C THR A 12 -2.60 -8.35 -1.60
N GLY A 13 -1.85 -9.39 -1.22
CA GLY A 13 -1.09 -10.22 -2.15
C GLY A 13 -0.01 -9.43 -2.91
N LEU A 14 0.51 -8.36 -2.31
CA LEU A 14 1.57 -7.56 -2.91
C LEU A 14 2.86 -8.38 -3.03
N ARG A 15 3.49 -8.28 -4.19
CA ARG A 15 4.84 -8.81 -4.38
C ARG A 15 5.83 -7.94 -3.60
N LYS A 16 6.94 -8.53 -3.17
CA LYS A 16 8.03 -7.82 -2.48
C LYS A 16 8.44 -6.52 -3.17
N THR A 17 8.49 -6.49 -4.50
CA THR A 17 8.89 -5.30 -5.27
C THR A 17 7.79 -4.26 -5.43
N GLU A 18 6.51 -4.65 -5.32
CA GLU A 18 5.36 -3.73 -5.28
C GLU A 18 5.33 -3.03 -3.90
N ALA A 19 5.48 -3.80 -2.81
CA ALA A 19 5.51 -3.25 -1.45
C ALA A 19 6.68 -2.26 -1.22
N GLN A 20 7.79 -2.42 -1.94
CA GLN A 20 8.97 -1.55 -1.83
C GLN A 20 8.87 -0.20 -2.54
N VAL A 21 7.86 -0.02 -3.39
CA VAL A 21 7.60 1.24 -4.10
C VAL A 21 6.26 1.84 -3.75
N LEU A 22 5.53 1.22 -2.81
CA LEU A 22 4.25 1.72 -2.37
C LEU A 22 4.46 3.07 -1.67
N GLU A 23 3.71 4.06 -2.10
CA GLU A 23 3.74 5.40 -1.50
C GLU A 23 2.37 5.76 -0.91
N LEU A 24 2.30 6.78 -0.05
CA LEU A 24 1.04 7.21 0.56
C LEU A 24 -0.01 7.60 -0.49
N ARG A 25 0.41 8.15 -1.64
CA ARG A 25 -0.50 8.49 -2.76
C ARG A 25 -1.21 7.28 -3.38
N ASP A 26 -0.67 6.08 -3.19
CA ASP A 26 -1.27 4.85 -3.69
C ASP A 26 -2.32 4.28 -2.72
N LEU A 27 -2.38 4.80 -1.49
CA LEU A 27 -3.34 4.41 -0.47
C LEU A 27 -4.50 5.40 -0.45
N THR A 28 -5.72 4.89 -0.53
CA THR A 28 -6.94 5.67 -0.31
C THR A 28 -7.67 5.10 0.89
N LEU A 29 -7.90 5.93 1.90
CA LEU A 29 -8.72 5.57 3.05
C LEU A 29 -10.10 6.23 2.90
N THR A 30 -11.15 5.43 3.12
CA THR A 30 -12.53 5.93 3.13
C THR A 30 -12.91 6.26 4.55
N THR A 31 -13.30 7.51 4.79
CA THR A 31 -13.78 7.99 6.09
C THR A 31 -15.31 8.13 6.05
N GLY A 32 -15.94 7.79 7.17
CA GLY A 32 -17.36 8.01 7.42
C GLY A 32 -17.56 8.74 8.76
N PRO A 33 -18.82 8.90 9.20
CA PRO A 33 -19.17 9.67 10.40
C PRO A 33 -18.49 9.18 11.70
N THR A 34 -18.10 7.91 11.74
CA THR A 34 -17.49 7.26 12.92
C THR A 34 -16.00 6.93 12.72
N GLY A 35 -15.34 7.56 11.74
CA GLY A 35 -13.93 7.36 11.42
C GLY A 35 -13.71 6.55 10.14
N VAL A 36 -12.56 5.86 10.03
CA VAL A 36 -12.23 5.08 8.81
C VAL A 36 -13.13 3.87 8.67
N THR A 37 -13.86 3.80 7.56
CA THR A 37 -14.85 2.75 7.24
C THR A 37 -14.33 1.74 6.21
N GLY A 38 -13.26 2.07 5.49
CA GLY A 38 -12.66 1.19 4.48
C GLY A 38 -11.46 1.83 3.81
N GLY A 39 -10.99 1.24 2.72
CA GLY A 39 -9.93 1.82 1.90
C GLY A 39 -9.61 0.97 0.69
N SER A 40 -8.64 1.42 -0.10
CA SER A 40 -8.10 0.67 -1.21
C SER A 40 -6.64 1.04 -1.46
N VAL A 41 -5.90 0.10 -2.06
CA VAL A 41 -4.51 0.30 -2.47
C VAL A 41 -4.43 0.16 -3.97
N ARG A 42 -3.88 1.17 -4.63
CA ARG A 42 -3.61 1.18 -6.05
C ARG A 42 -2.22 0.60 -6.31
N VAL A 43 -2.15 -0.45 -7.11
CA VAL A 43 -0.89 -1.10 -7.49
C VAL A 43 -0.60 -0.74 -8.94
N GLN A 44 0.35 0.18 -9.15
CA GLN A 44 0.69 0.70 -10.48
C GLN A 44 2.18 0.76 -10.78
N LEU A 45 3.04 0.49 -9.80
CA LEU A 45 4.49 0.59 -9.93
C LEU A 45 5.16 -0.64 -9.29
N THR A 46 6.34 -0.97 -9.80
CA THR A 46 7.21 -2.02 -9.26
C THR A 46 8.66 -1.54 -9.26
N LYS A 47 9.45 -1.91 -8.25
CA LYS A 47 10.91 -1.78 -8.34
C LYS A 47 11.46 -2.94 -9.16
N ALA A 48 11.95 -2.64 -10.36
CA ALA A 48 12.67 -3.59 -11.20
C ALA A 48 14.18 -3.36 -11.07
N ARG A 49 14.98 -4.43 -11.19
CA ARG A 49 16.43 -4.30 -11.29
C ARG A 49 16.80 -4.24 -12.76
N LYS A 50 17.41 -3.14 -13.21
CA LYS A 50 17.92 -2.98 -14.57
C LYS A 50 19.44 -2.83 -14.49
N GLY A 51 20.17 -3.93 -14.74
CA GLY A 51 21.61 -4.00 -14.48
C GLY A 51 21.95 -3.86 -12.99
N ALA A 52 22.83 -2.92 -12.65
CA ALA A 52 23.22 -2.64 -11.27
C ALA A 52 22.24 -1.74 -10.50
N GLN A 53 21.29 -1.08 -11.18
CA GLN A 53 20.41 -0.07 -10.58
C GLN A 53 19.01 -0.62 -10.27
N ARG A 54 18.42 -0.14 -9.17
CA ARG A 54 16.99 -0.33 -8.87
C ARG A 54 16.22 0.82 -9.51
N VAL A 55 15.37 0.49 -10.47
CA VAL A 55 14.56 1.47 -11.22
C VAL A 55 13.10 1.23 -10.85
N THR A 56 12.35 2.30 -10.59
CA THR A 56 10.90 2.23 -10.47
C THR A 56 10.33 2.16 -11.88
N ASP A 57 9.62 1.09 -12.19
CA ASP A 57 9.04 0.83 -13.50
C ASP A 57 7.56 0.46 -13.36
N THR A 58 6.80 0.68 -14.42
CA THR A 58 5.42 0.21 -14.51
C THR A 58 5.39 -1.32 -14.61
N PRO A 59 4.37 -2.00 -14.07
CA PRO A 59 4.19 -3.42 -14.22
C PRO A 59 4.27 -3.84 -15.69
N LYS A 60 4.89 -5.00 -15.94
CA LYS A 60 5.19 -5.58 -17.28
C LYS A 60 3.99 -5.63 -18.24
N SER A 61 2.76 -5.50 -17.74
CA SER A 61 1.55 -5.35 -18.57
C SER A 61 0.52 -4.45 -17.89
N LYS A 62 -0.32 -3.77 -18.69
CA LYS A 62 -1.48 -2.99 -18.22
C LYS A 62 -2.44 -3.82 -17.34
N ARG A 63 -2.50 -5.15 -17.53
CA ARG A 63 -3.32 -6.08 -16.72
C ARG A 63 -2.85 -6.23 -15.28
N SER A 64 -1.61 -5.84 -14.96
CA SER A 64 -1.10 -5.91 -13.58
C SER A 64 -1.45 -4.68 -12.74
N ASN A 65 -1.99 -3.62 -13.37
CA ASN A 65 -2.52 -2.47 -12.65
C ASN A 65 -3.85 -2.87 -12.01
N ARG A 66 -3.91 -2.83 -10.68
CA ARG A 66 -5.09 -3.25 -9.92
C ARG A 66 -5.31 -2.35 -8.72
N THR A 67 -6.57 -2.21 -8.33
CA THR A 67 -6.95 -1.60 -7.06
C THR A 67 -7.42 -2.71 -6.14
N VAL A 68 -6.76 -2.87 -5.01
CA VAL A 68 -7.10 -3.89 -4.01
C VAL A 68 -7.93 -3.23 -2.91
N PRO A 69 -9.19 -3.64 -2.69
CA PRO A 69 -9.99 -3.12 -1.59
C PRO A 69 -9.41 -3.60 -0.26
N LEU A 70 -9.34 -2.71 0.73
CA LEU A 70 -8.91 -3.02 2.09
C LEU A 70 -10.15 -3.25 2.97
N PRO A 71 -10.11 -4.24 3.87
CA PRO A 71 -11.19 -4.47 4.80
C PRO A 71 -11.19 -3.37 5.86
N PRO A 72 -12.36 -3.04 6.44
CA PRO A 72 -12.47 -1.92 7.39
C PRO A 72 -11.49 -1.98 8.57
N TRP A 73 -11.20 -3.18 9.09
CA TRP A 73 -10.28 -3.35 10.22
C TRP A 73 -8.82 -3.02 9.86
N LEU A 74 -8.38 -3.38 8.65
CA LEU A 74 -7.01 -3.12 8.19
C LEU A 74 -6.84 -1.65 7.83
N ALA A 75 -7.86 -1.05 7.22
CA ALA A 75 -7.90 0.38 6.94
C ALA A 75 -7.78 1.22 8.23
N LYS A 76 -8.48 0.82 9.30
CA LYS A 76 -8.34 1.46 10.63
C LYS A 76 -6.94 1.33 11.22
N LYS A 77 -6.31 0.14 11.12
CA LYS A 77 -4.94 -0.07 11.59
C LYS A 77 -3.92 0.77 10.80
N LEU A 78 -4.08 0.85 9.48
CA LEU A 78 -3.24 1.71 8.63
C LEU A 78 -3.42 3.20 8.98
N ALA A 79 -4.65 3.64 9.20
CA ALA A 79 -4.93 5.01 9.63
C ALA A 79 -4.28 5.35 10.98
N ALA A 80 -4.36 4.43 11.94
CA ALA A 80 -3.71 4.60 13.25
C ALA A 80 -2.18 4.64 13.12
N TYR A 81 -1.59 3.79 12.27
CA TYR A 81 -0.16 3.82 12.00
C TYR A 81 0.28 5.15 11.35
N LEU A 82 -0.46 5.62 10.35
CA LEU A 82 -0.17 6.89 9.68
C LEU A 82 -0.27 8.09 10.63
N ALA A 83 -1.21 8.07 11.57
CA ALA A 83 -1.41 9.16 12.52
C ALA A 83 -0.38 9.19 13.66
N ASN A 84 0.18 8.04 14.07
CA ASN A 84 0.96 7.95 15.31
C ASN A 84 2.43 7.56 15.11
N THR A 85 2.81 7.04 13.95
CA THR A 85 4.13 6.42 13.75
C THR A 85 4.82 6.90 12.49
N HIS A 86 4.07 7.25 11.45
CA HIS A 86 4.65 7.65 10.18
C HIS A 86 5.19 9.09 10.26
N GLU A 87 6.47 9.29 9.93
CA GLU A 87 7.16 10.59 10.03
C GLU A 87 6.56 11.71 9.16
N ALA A 88 5.75 11.36 8.14
CA ALA A 88 5.04 12.31 7.28
C ALA A 88 3.58 12.55 7.71
N ALA A 89 3.29 12.50 9.01
CA ALA A 89 1.96 12.80 9.57
C ALA A 89 1.67 14.32 9.70
N ASP A 90 2.67 15.17 9.41
CA ASP A 90 2.55 16.64 9.34
C ASP A 90 2.40 17.14 7.89
#